data_AF-A0A4R5XFP7-F1
#
_entry.id   AF-A0A4R5XFP7-F1
#
_cell.length_a   1.000
_cell.length_b   1.000
_cell.length_c   1.000
_cell.angle_alpha   90.00
_cell.angle_beta   90.00
_cell.angle_gamma   90.00
#
_symmetry.space_group_name_H-M   'P 1'
#
loop_
_entity.id
_entity.type
_entity.pdbx_description
1 polymer ?
#
loop_
_entity_poly.entity_id
_entity_poly.type
_entity_poly.pdbx_seq_one_letter_code
_entity_poly.pdbx_strand_id
1 'polypeptide(L)'
;MSILSIDSIQFSKQVARPDRSWTNAVFSEYVRRERPAMVEKRVRFPFWLSIKNCVAIPGGCEFWHGSEEATYYLKIFGPPGTIAGDILRCERDLPTEYSDVDREIIGDIVRKTSRKEPPPDEDHDPDLEDCSEEVAKLPLIDCDPNIHFSKTPTYKQEIRNLLLLRGSPRIVQLLGRTKDGALVFQKYRHDLSYTVSANRDERRVENIKRWMIEVIDAVEVLHSHGIVHRDLVVRNILEAEPLVICDLQCLNATGHCRAPELDGIGQSMFSFASDIFSLGTLLWECCFYNYPTNRQVLLDNPPPPPFRDIFLACTQEMSEDRPTLSQLREMYVAV
;
A
#
# COMPACT_ATOMS: atom_id res chain seq x y z
N MET A 1 -4.93 23.78 32.60
CA MET A 1 -3.54 23.32 32.79
C MET A 1 -3.56 21.99 33.51
N SER A 2 -3.26 20.91 32.79
CA SER A 2 -2.50 19.75 33.27
C SER A 2 -2.59 18.70 32.16
N ILE A 3 -1.57 18.71 31.32
CA ILE A 3 -1.35 17.74 30.24
C ILE A 3 -0.97 16.42 30.93
N LEU A 4 -1.79 15.39 30.78
CA LEU A 4 -1.42 14.04 31.20
C LEU A 4 -0.50 13.46 30.12
N SER A 5 0.76 13.25 30.51
CA SER A 5 1.78 12.55 29.73
C SER A 5 1.27 11.14 29.41
N ILE A 6 1.31 10.78 28.13
CA ILE A 6 1.13 9.41 27.65
C ILE A 6 2.53 8.86 27.46
N ASP A 7 3.08 8.29 28.53
CA ASP A 7 4.31 7.51 28.46
C ASP A 7 3.98 6.01 28.52
N SER A 8 4.60 5.29 27.58
CA SER A 8 4.89 3.85 27.60
C SER A 8 3.76 2.85 27.31
N ILE A 9 3.51 2.61 26.01
CA ILE A 9 3.02 1.31 25.54
C ILE A 9 4.23 0.36 25.49
N GLN A 10 4.35 -0.51 26.50
CA GLN A 10 5.30 -1.62 26.49
C GLN A 10 4.85 -2.68 25.48
N PHE A 11 5.52 -2.76 24.33
CA PHE A 11 5.45 -3.94 23.46
C PHE A 11 6.11 -5.14 24.17
N SER A 12 5.30 -6.06 24.68
CA SER A 12 5.81 -7.27 25.30
C SER A 12 6.16 -8.35 24.26
N LYS A 13 7.47 -8.52 24.07
CA LYS A 13 8.20 -9.81 23.92
C LYS A 13 7.85 -10.74 22.75
N GLN A 14 8.55 -10.54 21.63
CA GLN A 14 9.50 -11.57 21.20
C GLN A 14 10.91 -11.09 21.53
N VAL A 15 11.51 -11.77 22.50
CA VAL A 15 12.91 -11.62 22.89
C VAL A 15 13.76 -11.78 21.64
N ALA A 16 14.52 -10.73 21.29
CA ALA A 16 15.60 -10.81 20.33
C ALA A 16 16.50 -11.97 20.74
N ARG A 17 16.46 -13.07 19.96
CA ARG A 17 17.46 -14.13 20.11
C ARG A 17 18.79 -13.50 19.68
N PRO A 18 19.81 -13.48 20.55
CA PRO A 18 21.10 -12.94 20.17
C PRO A 18 21.70 -13.83 19.08
N ASP A 19 22.27 -13.19 18.08
CA ASP A 19 23.34 -13.73 17.23
C ASP A 19 22.97 -14.89 16.28
N ARG A 20 21.84 -14.78 15.57
CA ARG A 20 21.68 -15.52 14.31
C ARG A 20 22.05 -14.58 13.17
N SER A 21 23.17 -14.86 12.50
CA SER A 21 23.48 -14.22 11.21
C SER A 21 22.30 -14.46 10.26
N TRP A 22 21.64 -13.40 9.80
CA TRP A 22 20.51 -13.49 8.88
C TRP A 22 21.00 -13.80 7.46
N THR A 23 21.29 -15.07 7.22
CA THR A 23 21.58 -15.55 5.86
C THR A 23 20.31 -15.60 5.02
N ASN A 24 20.44 -15.62 3.69
CA ASN A 24 19.33 -15.84 2.76
C ASN A 24 18.47 -17.06 3.11
N ALA A 25 19.10 -18.16 3.55
CA ALA A 25 18.40 -19.36 3.97
C ALA A 25 17.55 -19.14 5.23
N VAL A 26 18.09 -18.44 6.24
CA VAL A 26 17.36 -18.11 7.48
C VAL A 26 16.20 -17.15 7.19
N PHE A 27 16.44 -16.14 6.35
CA PHE A 27 15.41 -15.21 5.89
C PHE A 27 14.28 -15.96 5.17
N SER A 28 14.62 -16.82 4.21
CA SER A 28 13.64 -17.57 3.41
C SER A 28 12.85 -18.57 4.27
N GLU A 29 13.49 -19.22 5.23
CA GLU A 29 12.83 -20.08 6.22
C GLU A 29 11.81 -19.32 7.06
N TYR A 30 12.20 -18.15 7.57
CA TYR A 30 11.30 -17.29 8.33
C TYR A 30 10.08 -16.91 7.51
N VAL A 31 10.29 -16.36 6.31
CA VAL A 31 9.18 -15.90 5.45
C VAL A 31 8.24 -17.06 5.12
N ARG A 32 8.78 -18.22 4.74
CA ARG A 32 7.95 -19.39 4.42
C ARG A 32 7.11 -19.87 5.60
N ARG A 33 7.64 -19.77 6.83
CA ARG A 33 6.92 -20.16 8.05
C ARG A 33 5.85 -19.15 8.44
N GLU A 34 6.16 -17.87 8.43
CA GLU A 34 5.27 -16.83 8.96
C GLU A 34 4.20 -16.37 7.95
N ARG A 35 4.54 -16.35 6.65
CA ARG A 35 3.63 -15.84 5.61
C ARG A 35 2.25 -16.51 5.58
N PRO A 36 2.11 -17.85 5.62
CA PRO A 36 0.78 -18.47 5.57
C PRO A 36 -0.13 -17.96 6.69
N ALA A 37 0.41 -17.84 7.91
CA ALA A 37 -0.34 -17.33 9.05
C ALA A 37 -0.82 -15.88 8.85
N MET A 38 -0.06 -15.04 8.14
CA MET A 38 -0.46 -13.67 7.81
C MET A 38 -1.54 -13.62 6.71
N VAL A 39 -1.41 -14.43 5.66
CA VAL A 39 -2.35 -14.43 4.52
C VAL A 39 -3.71 -15.03 4.91
N GLU A 40 -3.71 -16.04 5.77
CA GLU A 40 -4.93 -16.74 6.15
C GLU A 40 -5.78 -15.99 7.19
N LYS A 41 -5.27 -14.93 7.85
CA LYS A 41 -6.00 -14.30 8.97
C LYS A 41 -7.40 -13.83 8.57
N ARG A 42 -7.53 -13.22 7.39
CA ARG A 42 -8.81 -12.66 6.94
C ARG A 42 -9.88 -13.71 6.67
N VAL A 43 -9.50 -14.86 6.12
CA VAL A 43 -10.46 -15.91 5.74
C VAL A 43 -10.93 -16.75 6.92
N ARG A 44 -10.31 -16.60 8.10
CA ARG A 44 -10.70 -17.31 9.33
C ARG A 44 -12.00 -16.80 9.95
N PHE A 45 -12.39 -15.57 9.63
CA PHE A 45 -13.41 -14.85 10.37
C PHE A 45 -14.52 -14.36 9.43
N PRO A 46 -15.75 -14.87 9.57
CA PRO A 46 -16.93 -14.48 8.79
C PRO A 46 -17.12 -12.98 8.62
N PHE A 47 -16.85 -12.16 9.65
CA PHE A 47 -16.95 -10.71 9.55
C PHE A 47 -16.19 -10.16 8.36
N TRP A 48 -14.93 -10.58 8.18
CA TRP A 48 -14.06 -10.07 7.13
C TRP A 48 -14.50 -10.48 5.73
N LEU A 49 -15.21 -11.61 5.60
CA LEU A 49 -15.81 -12.07 4.35
C LEU A 49 -17.12 -11.33 4.03
N SER A 50 -17.72 -10.68 5.03
CA SER A 50 -18.98 -9.94 4.90
C SER A 50 -18.80 -8.45 4.60
N ILE A 51 -17.56 -7.93 4.58
CA ILE A 51 -17.27 -6.52 4.31
C ILE A 51 -17.58 -6.20 2.84
N LYS A 52 -18.44 -5.20 2.64
CA LYS A 52 -18.79 -4.64 1.34
C LYS A 52 -18.03 -3.35 1.04
N ASN A 53 -17.77 -2.54 2.07
CA ASN A 53 -17.02 -1.29 1.94
C ASN A 53 -16.22 -0.99 3.21
N CYS A 54 -15.11 -0.28 3.09
CA CYS A 54 -14.21 0.06 4.19
C CYS A 54 -13.58 1.43 3.98
N VAL A 55 -13.59 2.27 5.01
CA VAL A 55 -12.88 3.56 5.03
C VAL A 55 -11.92 3.58 6.21
N ALA A 56 -10.64 3.84 5.95
CA ALA A 56 -9.65 4.06 7.00
C ALA A 56 -9.90 5.42 7.68
N ILE A 57 -9.92 5.42 9.01
CA ILE A 57 -10.01 6.62 9.85
C ILE A 57 -8.82 6.66 10.80
N PRO A 58 -8.43 7.82 11.35
CA PRO A 58 -7.29 7.89 12.24
C PRO A 58 -7.38 6.87 13.38
N GLY A 59 -6.44 5.93 13.41
CA GLY A 59 -6.33 4.82 14.36
C GLY A 59 -7.40 3.72 14.29
N GLY A 60 -8.20 3.67 13.22
CA GLY A 60 -9.29 2.70 13.09
C GLY A 60 -9.85 2.56 11.67
N CYS A 61 -11.04 1.97 11.56
CA CYS A 61 -11.77 1.83 10.30
C CYS A 61 -13.27 2.02 10.52
N GLU A 62 -13.95 2.47 9.46
CA GLU A 62 -15.38 2.32 9.26
C GLU A 62 -15.62 1.19 8.25
N PHE A 63 -16.57 0.31 8.55
CA PHE A 63 -16.94 -0.83 7.72
C PHE A 63 -18.44 -0.81 7.43
N TRP A 64 -18.79 -1.24 6.22
CA TRP A 64 -20.14 -1.60 5.83
C TRP A 64 -20.13 -3.08 5.50
N HIS A 65 -20.90 -3.87 6.26
CA HIS A 65 -20.84 -5.32 6.22
C HIS A 65 -22.22 -5.98 6.32
N GLY A 66 -22.32 -7.26 5.96
CA GLY A 66 -23.56 -8.03 6.07
C GLY A 66 -23.80 -8.94 4.87
N SER A 67 -25.03 -9.44 4.74
CA SER A 67 -25.47 -10.28 3.60
C SER A 67 -25.88 -9.44 2.40
N GLU A 68 -26.18 -10.05 1.25
CA GLU A 68 -26.72 -9.31 0.08
C GLU A 68 -27.99 -8.50 0.43
N GLU A 69 -28.82 -9.02 1.34
CA GLU A 69 -30.12 -8.44 1.72
C GLU A 69 -30.02 -7.34 2.80
N ALA A 70 -28.93 -7.31 3.57
CA ALA A 70 -28.78 -6.38 4.70
C ALA A 70 -27.35 -5.85 4.83
N THR A 71 -27.23 -4.53 5.03
CA THR A 71 -25.96 -3.85 5.26
C THR A 71 -26.00 -3.10 6.60
N TYR A 72 -24.97 -3.30 7.42
CA TYR A 72 -24.78 -2.71 8.73
C TYR A 72 -23.50 -1.88 8.76
N TYR A 73 -23.53 -0.81 9.53
CA TYR A 73 -22.42 0.11 9.74
C TYR A 73 -21.67 -0.20 11.03
N LEU A 74 -20.36 -0.38 10.93
CA LEU A 74 -19.47 -0.59 12.06
C LEU A 74 -18.34 0.44 12.03
N LYS A 75 -18.23 1.24 13.09
CA LYS A 75 -17.05 2.06 13.35
C LYS A 75 -16.19 1.40 14.43
N ILE A 76 -14.92 1.17 14.15
CA ILE A 76 -14.02 0.45 15.06
C ILE A 76 -12.68 1.18 15.23
N PHE A 77 -12.23 1.28 16.47
CA PHE A 77 -10.98 1.95 16.83
C PHE A 77 -10.43 1.31 18.10
N GLY A 78 -9.14 0.93 18.12
CA GLY A 78 -8.54 0.46 19.36
C GLY A 78 -7.14 -0.13 19.25
N PRO A 79 -6.36 -0.06 20.35
CA PRO A 79 -5.02 -0.62 20.42
C PRO A 79 -5.06 -2.17 20.49
N PRO A 80 -3.93 -2.86 20.23
CA PRO A 80 -3.85 -4.32 20.36
C PRO A 80 -4.28 -4.80 21.76
N GLY A 81 -4.90 -5.97 21.85
CA GLY A 81 -5.35 -6.57 23.11
C GLY A 81 -6.71 -6.07 23.61
N THR A 82 -7.38 -5.22 22.83
CA THR A 82 -8.79 -4.83 23.05
C THR A 82 -9.69 -5.53 22.03
N ILE A 83 -11.00 -5.60 22.28
CA ILE A 83 -11.98 -6.14 21.32
C ILE A 83 -11.80 -5.49 19.94
N ALA A 84 -11.78 -4.15 19.90
CA ALA A 84 -11.61 -3.41 18.66
C ALA A 84 -10.28 -3.73 17.97
N GLY A 85 -9.19 -3.73 18.74
CA GLY A 85 -7.84 -3.94 18.21
C GLY A 85 -7.62 -5.35 17.68
N ASP A 86 -8.16 -6.36 18.35
CA ASP A 86 -8.00 -7.76 17.94
C ASP A 86 -8.84 -8.07 16.70
N ILE A 87 -10.02 -7.46 16.56
CA ILE A 87 -10.80 -7.54 15.32
C ILE A 87 -9.98 -6.92 14.18
N LEU A 88 -9.51 -5.67 14.32
CA LEU A 88 -8.73 -4.94 13.31
C LEU A 88 -7.48 -5.70 12.83
N ARG A 89 -6.86 -6.51 13.70
CA ARG A 89 -5.67 -7.33 13.41
C ARG A 89 -5.97 -8.71 12.87
N CYS A 90 -7.25 -9.03 12.66
CA CYS A 90 -7.72 -10.34 12.30
C CYS A 90 -7.22 -11.42 13.29
N GLU A 91 -7.31 -11.12 14.59
CA GLU A 91 -7.07 -12.06 15.71
C GLU A 91 -8.40 -12.49 16.37
N ARG A 92 -9.49 -11.78 16.07
CA ARG A 92 -10.83 -12.05 16.58
C ARG A 92 -11.89 -11.75 15.52
N ASP A 93 -12.98 -12.53 15.53
CA ASP A 93 -14.17 -12.23 14.74
C ASP A 93 -15.02 -11.11 15.36
N LEU A 94 -15.90 -10.49 14.59
CA LEU A 94 -16.95 -9.64 15.15
C LEU A 94 -17.92 -10.53 15.94
N PRO A 95 -18.15 -10.29 17.25
CA PRO A 95 -19.10 -11.09 18.02
C PRO A 95 -20.50 -11.09 17.39
N THR A 96 -21.15 -12.25 17.34
CA THR A 96 -22.43 -12.45 16.65
C THR A 96 -23.53 -11.53 17.16
N GLU A 97 -23.51 -11.12 18.43
CA GLU A 97 -24.48 -10.16 18.97
C GLU A 97 -24.34 -8.73 18.38
N TYR A 98 -23.27 -8.48 17.61
CA TYR A 98 -22.96 -7.21 16.95
C TYR A 98 -22.97 -7.32 15.42
N SER A 99 -23.14 -8.51 14.83
CA SER A 99 -23.00 -8.70 13.37
C SER A 99 -24.15 -8.13 12.55
N ASP A 100 -25.34 -8.02 13.14
CA ASP A 100 -26.57 -7.71 12.40
C ASP A 100 -27.18 -6.37 12.82
N VAL A 101 -26.34 -5.42 13.22
CA VAL A 101 -26.76 -4.17 13.85
C VAL A 101 -25.67 -3.10 13.76
N ASP A 102 -26.06 -1.83 13.61
CA ASP A 102 -25.08 -0.73 13.56
C ASP A 102 -24.37 -0.52 14.91
N ARG A 103 -23.04 -0.48 14.90
CA ARG A 103 -22.22 -0.39 16.12
C ARG A 103 -21.03 0.55 16.01
N GLU A 104 -20.64 1.09 17.17
CA GLU A 104 -19.34 1.70 17.39
C GLU A 104 -18.59 0.88 18.46
N ILE A 105 -17.36 0.47 18.17
CA ILE A 105 -16.48 -0.26 19.09
C ILE A 105 -15.20 0.55 19.30
N ILE A 106 -15.00 1.04 20.52
CA ILE A 106 -13.81 1.82 20.92
C ILE A 106 -13.08 1.07 22.03
N GLY A 107 -11.94 0.47 21.70
CA GLY A 107 -11.25 -0.46 22.59
C GLY A 107 -12.18 -1.63 22.94
N ASP A 108 -12.55 -1.75 24.21
CA ASP A 108 -13.50 -2.77 24.70
C ASP A 108 -14.94 -2.27 24.84
N ILE A 109 -15.19 -0.98 24.56
CA ILE A 109 -16.49 -0.36 24.75
C ILE A 109 -17.30 -0.49 23.46
N VAL A 110 -18.43 -1.20 23.53
CA VAL A 110 -19.39 -1.37 22.42
C VAL A 110 -20.61 -0.49 22.65
N ARG A 111 -21.01 0.28 21.63
CA ARG A 111 -22.17 1.18 21.68
C ARG A 111 -23.03 1.03 20.44
N LYS A 112 -24.33 1.33 20.58
CA LYS A 112 -25.20 1.55 19.43
C LYS A 112 -24.81 2.87 18.76
N THR A 113 -24.83 2.90 17.44
CA THR A 113 -24.65 4.12 16.64
C THR A 113 -25.80 4.27 15.67
N SER A 114 -25.98 5.47 15.12
CA SER A 114 -26.82 5.68 13.96
C SER A 114 -26.17 5.06 12.72
N ARG A 115 -26.99 4.47 11.85
CA ARG A 115 -26.58 4.05 10.52
C ARG A 115 -25.91 5.19 9.77
N LYS A 116 -24.80 4.89 9.11
CA LYS A 116 -24.15 5.73 8.12
C LYS A 116 -24.27 5.01 6.78
N GLU A 117 -24.71 5.67 5.73
CA GLU A 117 -24.71 5.05 4.40
C GLU A 117 -23.28 4.83 3.92
N PRO A 118 -23.03 3.76 3.15
CA PRO A 118 -21.73 3.55 2.54
C PRO A 118 -21.34 4.74 1.67
N PRO A 119 -20.05 5.04 1.52
CA PRO A 119 -19.62 5.95 0.47
C PRO A 119 -20.12 5.41 -0.88
N PRO A 120 -20.44 6.29 -1.84
CA PRO A 120 -20.83 5.85 -3.18
C PRO A 120 -19.79 4.91 -3.76
N ASP A 121 -20.24 3.88 -4.48
CA ASP A 121 -19.35 2.86 -5.07
C ASP A 121 -18.24 3.51 -5.91
N GLU A 122 -17.00 3.02 -5.73
CA GLU A 122 -15.79 3.51 -6.41
C GLU A 122 -15.87 3.44 -7.95
N ASP A 123 -16.84 2.70 -8.50
CA ASP A 123 -17.08 2.58 -9.95
C ASP A 123 -17.49 3.90 -10.62
N HIS A 124 -18.00 4.86 -9.84
CA HIS A 124 -18.13 6.23 -10.30
C HIS A 124 -17.06 7.07 -9.61
N ASP A 125 -15.88 7.14 -10.22
CA ASP A 125 -14.90 8.14 -9.85
C ASP A 125 -15.48 9.54 -10.20
N PRO A 126 -15.96 10.30 -9.18
CA PRO A 126 -16.64 11.57 -9.41
C PRO A 126 -15.67 12.63 -9.95
N ASP A 127 -14.37 12.35 -9.89
CA ASP A 127 -13.28 13.20 -10.31
C ASP A 127 -12.73 12.77 -11.68
N LEU A 128 -13.43 11.90 -12.43
CA LEU A 128 -13.09 11.59 -13.83
C LEU A 128 -12.99 12.88 -14.64
N GLU A 129 -11.79 13.17 -15.13
CA GLU A 129 -11.54 14.39 -15.88
C GLU A 129 -11.75 14.16 -17.38
N ASP A 130 -12.37 15.12 -18.06
CA ASP A 130 -12.39 15.15 -19.53
C ASP A 130 -10.98 15.39 -20.08
N CYS A 131 -10.25 14.31 -20.33
CA CYS A 131 -8.88 14.33 -20.85
C CYS A 131 -8.77 14.61 -22.36
N SER A 132 -9.88 14.91 -23.05
CA SER A 132 -9.92 14.97 -24.52
C SER A 132 -8.89 15.95 -25.11
N GLU A 133 -8.67 17.09 -24.46
CA GLU A 133 -7.71 18.11 -24.92
C GLU A 133 -6.26 17.63 -24.82
N GLU A 134 -5.87 17.08 -23.67
CA GLU A 134 -4.54 16.51 -23.43
C GLU A 134 -4.27 15.34 -24.38
N VAL A 135 -5.26 14.45 -24.55
CA VAL A 135 -5.19 13.29 -25.44
C VAL A 135 -5.04 13.74 -26.89
N ALA A 136 -5.79 14.74 -27.35
CA ALA A 136 -5.73 15.22 -28.73
C ALA A 136 -4.32 15.70 -29.14
N LYS A 137 -3.49 16.14 -28.19
CA LYS A 137 -2.10 16.57 -28.39
C LYS A 137 -1.11 15.40 -28.56
N LEU A 138 -1.51 14.18 -28.23
CA LEU A 138 -0.67 12.99 -28.32
C LEU A 138 -0.61 12.46 -29.76
N PRO A 139 0.54 11.92 -30.20
CA PRO A 139 0.65 11.31 -31.51
C PRO A 139 -0.25 10.07 -31.62
N LEU A 140 -0.80 9.84 -32.81
CA LEU A 140 -1.53 8.61 -33.12
C LEU A 140 -0.55 7.45 -33.25
N ILE A 141 -0.80 6.39 -32.49
CA ILE A 141 -0.03 5.14 -32.53
C ILE A 141 -0.93 4.03 -33.05
N ASP A 142 -0.41 3.24 -33.99
CA ASP A 142 -1.04 1.99 -34.40
C ASP A 142 -0.75 0.92 -33.35
N CYS A 143 -1.77 0.56 -32.57
CA CYS A 143 -1.59 -0.25 -31.37
C CYS A 143 -1.45 -1.73 -31.72
N ASP A 144 -0.22 -2.24 -31.74
CA ASP A 144 0.05 -3.69 -31.74
C ASP A 144 -0.07 -4.28 -30.31
N PRO A 145 -1.06 -5.14 -30.02
CA PRO A 145 -1.29 -5.72 -28.70
C PRO A 145 -0.16 -6.65 -28.21
N ASN A 146 0.77 -7.06 -29.09
CA ASN A 146 1.93 -7.87 -28.70
C ASN A 146 3.03 -7.04 -28.04
N ILE A 147 3.14 -5.76 -28.37
CA ILE A 147 4.21 -4.87 -27.89
C ILE A 147 3.70 -3.61 -27.20
N HIS A 148 2.39 -3.33 -27.28
CA HIS A 148 1.76 -2.20 -26.62
C HIS A 148 0.76 -2.61 -25.55
N PHE A 149 0.67 -1.76 -24.54
CA PHE A 149 -0.38 -1.75 -23.55
C PHE A 149 -1.18 -0.45 -23.74
N SER A 150 -2.50 -0.52 -23.66
CA SER A 150 -3.35 0.66 -23.74
C SER A 150 -4.30 0.75 -22.56
N LYS A 151 -4.51 1.96 -22.04
CA LYS A 151 -5.51 2.23 -21.01
C LYS A 151 -6.31 3.49 -21.31
N THR A 152 -7.53 3.54 -20.82
CA THR A 152 -8.37 4.74 -20.87
C THR A 152 -7.75 5.82 -19.98
N PRO A 153 -7.62 7.07 -20.45
CA PRO A 153 -7.17 8.19 -19.62
C PRO A 153 -8.23 8.53 -18.57
N THR A 154 -7.79 8.71 -17.33
CA THR A 154 -8.66 9.04 -16.18
C THR A 154 -8.44 10.47 -15.70
N TYR A 155 -7.18 10.93 -15.66
CA TYR A 155 -6.79 12.24 -15.14
C TYR A 155 -5.83 12.97 -16.08
N LYS A 156 -6.06 14.26 -16.29
CA LYS A 156 -5.17 15.14 -17.08
C LYS A 156 -3.80 15.22 -16.44
N GLN A 157 -3.76 15.25 -15.11
CA GLN A 157 -2.51 15.33 -14.37
C GLN A 157 -1.62 14.11 -14.59
N GLU A 158 -2.19 12.91 -14.75
CA GLU A 158 -1.42 11.72 -15.12
C GLU A 158 -0.73 11.92 -16.47
N ILE A 159 -1.46 12.38 -17.50
CA ILE A 159 -0.90 12.64 -18.83
C ILE A 159 0.22 13.69 -18.75
N ARG A 160 0.02 14.76 -17.98
CA ARG A 160 1.03 15.81 -17.77
C ARG A 160 2.29 15.27 -17.10
N ASN A 161 2.15 14.45 -16.05
CA ASN A 161 3.27 13.81 -15.36
C ASN A 161 4.05 12.87 -16.31
N LEU A 162 3.33 12.05 -17.08
CA LEU A 162 3.92 11.15 -18.08
C LEU A 162 4.68 11.90 -19.18
N LEU A 163 4.15 13.04 -19.63
CA LEU A 163 4.82 13.90 -20.61
C LEU A 163 6.05 14.61 -20.03
N LEU A 164 5.96 15.07 -18.77
CA LEU A 164 7.07 15.73 -18.06
C LEU A 164 8.26 14.78 -17.87
N LEU A 165 7.99 13.51 -17.60
CA LEU A 165 9.00 12.48 -17.31
C LEU A 165 9.41 11.66 -18.53
N ARG A 166 9.05 12.12 -19.74
CA ARG A 166 9.42 11.47 -20.99
C ARG A 166 10.94 11.38 -21.13
N GLY A 167 11.42 10.21 -21.53
CA GLY A 167 12.84 9.91 -21.69
C GLY A 167 13.50 9.34 -20.43
N SER A 168 12.83 9.35 -19.27
CA SER A 168 13.34 8.66 -18.09
C SER A 168 13.29 7.14 -18.28
N PRO A 169 14.40 6.40 -18.12
CA PRO A 169 14.40 4.95 -18.25
C PRO A 169 13.73 4.24 -17.04
N ARG A 170 13.34 5.01 -16.01
CA ARG A 170 12.80 4.49 -14.75
C ARG A 170 11.30 4.74 -14.58
N ILE A 171 10.68 5.44 -15.51
CA ILE A 171 9.26 5.80 -15.50
C ILE A 171 8.63 5.27 -16.79
N VAL A 172 7.40 4.79 -16.72
CA VAL A 172 6.69 4.26 -17.89
C VAL A 172 6.53 5.35 -18.97
N GLN A 173 6.77 4.98 -20.22
CA GLN A 173 6.81 5.94 -21.32
C GLN A 173 5.48 5.98 -22.07
N LEU A 174 4.81 7.14 -22.02
CA LEU A 174 3.62 7.43 -22.83
C LEU A 174 4.05 7.68 -24.29
N LEU A 175 3.78 6.69 -25.14
CA LEU A 175 4.12 6.71 -26.57
C LEU A 175 3.18 7.61 -27.36
N GLY A 176 1.89 7.60 -27.01
CA GLY A 176 0.88 8.40 -27.68
C GLY A 176 -0.52 7.93 -27.35
N ARG A 177 -1.40 7.91 -28.36
CA ARG A 177 -2.78 7.47 -28.22
C ARG A 177 -3.27 6.62 -29.37
N THR A 178 -4.33 5.86 -29.14
CA THR A 178 -5.11 5.20 -30.19
C THR A 178 -6.07 6.18 -30.87
N LYS A 179 -6.76 5.71 -31.93
CA LYS A 179 -7.79 6.49 -32.65
C LYS A 179 -8.98 6.84 -31.75
N ASP A 180 -9.38 5.92 -30.88
CA ASP A 180 -10.44 6.04 -29.88
C ASP A 180 -10.02 6.78 -28.60
N GLY A 181 -8.74 7.18 -28.49
CA GLY A 181 -8.28 8.07 -27.42
C GLY A 181 -7.68 7.38 -26.20
N ALA A 182 -7.48 6.06 -26.23
CA ALA A 182 -6.74 5.36 -25.19
C ALA A 182 -5.26 5.76 -25.22
N LEU A 183 -4.63 5.87 -24.05
CA LEU A 183 -3.20 6.10 -23.90
C LEU A 183 -2.43 4.85 -24.26
N VAL A 184 -1.33 4.97 -24.99
CA VAL A 184 -0.51 3.85 -25.47
C VAL A 184 0.87 3.87 -24.84
N PHE A 185 1.29 2.72 -24.32
CA PHE A 185 2.56 2.49 -23.63
C PHE A 185 3.28 1.29 -24.24
N GLN A 186 4.59 1.19 -23.97
CA GLN A 186 5.30 -0.07 -24.16
C GLN A 186 4.71 -1.16 -23.26
N LYS A 187 4.53 -2.37 -23.81
CA LYS A 187 4.12 -3.54 -23.05
C LYS A 187 5.32 -4.17 -22.37
N TYR A 188 5.19 -4.37 -21.07
CA TYR A 188 6.14 -5.14 -20.26
C TYR A 188 5.58 -6.53 -20.04
N ARG A 189 6.48 -7.52 -19.91
CA ARG A 189 6.09 -8.92 -19.80
C ARG A 189 5.36 -9.18 -18.49
N HIS A 190 5.87 -8.62 -17.40
CA HIS A 190 5.38 -8.81 -16.05
C HIS A 190 5.57 -7.52 -15.23
N ASP A 191 4.78 -7.36 -14.17
CA ASP A 191 5.07 -6.47 -13.06
C ASP A 191 5.91 -7.18 -11.99
N LEU A 192 6.40 -6.41 -11.01
CA LEU A 192 7.31 -6.90 -9.98
C LEU A 192 6.65 -7.94 -9.05
N SER A 193 5.30 -8.01 -8.98
CA SER A 193 4.61 -9.04 -8.19
C SER A 193 4.97 -10.44 -8.66
N TYR A 194 5.10 -10.64 -9.98
CA TYR A 194 5.51 -11.91 -10.56
C TYR A 194 6.94 -12.26 -10.14
N THR A 195 7.88 -11.35 -10.32
CA THR A 195 9.30 -11.54 -10.00
C THR A 195 9.50 -11.80 -8.50
N VAL A 196 8.82 -11.04 -7.64
CA VAL A 196 8.83 -11.22 -6.18
C VAL A 196 8.30 -12.61 -5.78
N SER A 197 7.23 -13.09 -6.43
CA SER A 197 6.67 -14.43 -6.14
C SER A 197 7.60 -15.58 -6.54
N ALA A 198 8.43 -15.35 -7.56
CA ALA A 198 9.44 -16.27 -8.06
C ALA A 198 10.77 -16.20 -7.27
N ASN A 199 10.95 -15.19 -6.39
CA ASN A 199 12.17 -14.93 -5.62
C ASN A 199 12.38 -15.93 -4.47
N ARG A 200 12.69 -17.17 -4.83
CA ARG A 200 12.86 -18.30 -3.89
C ARG A 200 14.29 -18.81 -3.83
N ASP A 201 15.22 -18.07 -4.42
CA ASP A 201 16.60 -18.47 -4.59
C ASP A 201 17.48 -18.09 -3.38
N GLU A 202 18.75 -18.50 -3.46
CA GLU A 202 19.78 -18.19 -2.46
C GLU A 202 20.20 -16.70 -2.47
N ARG A 203 19.65 -15.89 -3.38
CA ARG A 203 19.96 -14.46 -3.57
C ARG A 203 18.79 -13.55 -3.24
N ARG A 204 17.81 -14.07 -2.49
CA ARG A 204 16.55 -13.40 -2.22
C ARG A 204 16.71 -12.00 -1.60
N VAL A 205 17.58 -11.88 -0.59
CA VAL A 205 17.87 -10.63 0.11
C VAL A 205 18.55 -9.65 -0.84
N GLU A 206 19.52 -10.11 -1.63
CA GLU A 206 20.23 -9.29 -2.61
C GLU A 206 19.28 -8.78 -3.71
N ASN A 207 18.34 -9.61 -4.16
CA ASN A 207 17.33 -9.25 -5.13
C ASN A 207 16.39 -8.17 -4.56
N ILE A 208 15.87 -8.36 -3.34
CA ILE A 208 15.01 -7.35 -2.66
C ILE A 208 15.78 -6.04 -2.49
N LYS A 209 17.03 -6.08 -2.00
CA LYS A 209 17.88 -4.89 -1.86
C LYS A 209 18.05 -4.17 -3.19
N ARG A 210 18.37 -4.90 -4.27
CA ARG A 210 18.52 -4.33 -5.61
C ARG A 210 17.22 -3.65 -6.07
N TRP A 211 16.09 -4.33 -5.98
CA TRP A 211 14.80 -3.78 -6.40
C TRP A 211 14.46 -2.50 -5.65
N MET A 212 14.60 -2.50 -4.33
CA MET A 212 14.28 -1.33 -3.53
C MET A 212 15.21 -0.14 -3.85
N ILE A 213 16.49 -0.37 -4.12
CA ILE A 213 17.41 0.68 -4.59
C ILE A 213 16.96 1.23 -5.96
N GLU A 214 16.60 0.37 -6.91
CA GLU A 214 16.12 0.82 -8.23
C GLU A 214 14.79 1.58 -8.14
N VAL A 215 13.90 1.18 -7.23
CA VAL A 215 12.65 1.91 -6.95
C VAL A 215 12.96 3.26 -6.29
N ILE A 216 13.90 3.33 -5.34
CA ILE A 216 14.35 4.61 -4.74
C ILE A 216 14.89 5.55 -5.82
N ASP A 217 15.70 5.04 -6.77
CA ASP A 217 16.17 5.84 -7.91
C ASP A 217 15.01 6.42 -8.74
N ALA A 218 13.96 5.62 -8.96
CA ALA A 218 12.80 6.04 -9.72
C ALA A 218 11.94 7.07 -8.96
N VAL A 219 11.75 6.87 -7.65
CA VAL A 219 11.03 7.82 -6.78
C VAL A 219 11.80 9.14 -6.65
N GLU A 220 13.13 9.10 -6.62
CA GLU A 220 13.97 10.31 -6.65
C GLU A 220 13.74 11.14 -7.93
N VAL A 221 13.55 10.47 -9.08
CA VAL A 221 13.14 11.14 -10.33
C VAL A 221 11.76 11.79 -10.18
N LEU A 222 10.78 11.13 -9.55
CA LEU A 222 9.45 11.72 -9.30
C LEU A 222 9.55 12.95 -8.39
N HIS A 223 10.20 12.78 -7.23
CA HIS A 223 10.29 13.81 -6.19
C HIS A 223 11.06 15.06 -6.68
N SER A 224 12.11 14.88 -7.48
CA SER A 224 12.84 15.99 -8.10
C SER A 224 11.99 16.83 -9.08
N HIS A 225 10.87 16.29 -9.57
CA HIS A 225 9.90 16.98 -10.41
C HIS A 225 8.66 17.44 -9.64
N GLY A 226 8.65 17.35 -8.31
CA GLY A 226 7.49 17.75 -7.50
C GLY A 226 6.35 16.73 -7.53
N ILE A 227 6.57 15.50 -8.00
CA ILE A 227 5.55 14.48 -8.14
C ILE A 227 5.62 13.53 -6.95
N VAL A 228 4.50 13.38 -6.24
CA VAL A 228 4.27 12.31 -5.24
C VAL A 228 3.56 11.17 -5.97
N HIS A 229 4.04 9.93 -5.84
CA HIS A 229 3.43 8.80 -6.53
C HIS A 229 2.07 8.41 -5.94
N ARG A 230 1.95 8.38 -4.60
CA ARG A 230 0.73 8.07 -3.84
C ARG A 230 0.31 6.59 -3.80
N ASP A 231 0.82 5.74 -4.71
CA ASP A 231 0.43 4.32 -4.78
C ASP A 231 1.62 3.38 -5.11
N LEU A 232 2.68 3.44 -4.30
CA LEU A 232 3.85 2.56 -4.45
C LEU A 232 3.54 1.16 -3.90
N VAL A 233 3.28 0.23 -4.82
CA VAL A 233 2.95 -1.19 -4.57
C VAL A 233 3.58 -2.06 -5.67
N VAL A 234 3.79 -3.37 -5.44
CA VAL A 234 4.56 -4.20 -6.40
C VAL A 234 3.95 -4.25 -7.80
N ARG A 235 2.62 -4.13 -7.92
CA ARG A 235 1.92 -4.15 -9.22
C ARG A 235 2.15 -2.89 -10.06
N ASN A 236 2.57 -1.79 -9.43
CA ASN A 236 2.86 -0.51 -10.10
C ASN A 236 4.35 -0.37 -10.45
N ILE A 237 5.12 -1.45 -10.33
CA ILE A 237 6.52 -1.54 -10.74
C ILE A 237 6.63 -2.60 -11.84
N LEU A 238 7.13 -2.23 -13.01
CA LEU A 238 7.24 -3.09 -14.18
C LEU A 238 8.62 -3.74 -14.24
N GLU A 239 8.64 -5.03 -14.60
CA GLU A 239 9.89 -5.79 -14.76
C GLU A 239 10.62 -5.34 -16.03
N ALA A 240 11.74 -4.64 -15.83
CA ALA A 240 12.59 -4.08 -16.86
C ALA A 240 14.03 -3.91 -16.32
N GLU A 241 14.97 -3.53 -17.19
CA GLU A 241 16.34 -3.20 -16.80
C GLU A 241 16.67 -1.75 -17.21
N PRO A 242 16.64 -0.77 -16.28
CA PRO A 242 16.24 -0.90 -14.86
C PRO A 242 14.73 -1.06 -14.66
N LEU A 243 14.28 -1.36 -13.44
CA LEU A 243 12.85 -1.35 -13.08
C LEU A 243 12.18 -0.02 -13.43
N VAL A 244 10.90 -0.11 -13.82
CA VAL A 244 10.11 1.02 -14.29
C VAL A 244 8.89 1.23 -13.40
N ILE A 245 8.71 2.44 -12.85
CA ILE A 245 7.48 2.83 -12.16
C ILE A 245 6.39 3.18 -13.17
N CYS A 246 5.17 2.73 -12.93
CA CYS A 246 4.00 3.10 -13.70
C CYS A 246 2.86 3.62 -12.81
N ASP A 247 1.73 3.91 -13.46
CA ASP A 247 0.50 4.34 -12.80
C ASP A 247 0.64 5.64 -11.99
N LEU A 248 0.95 6.73 -12.69
CA LEU A 248 1.09 8.07 -12.11
C LEU A 248 -0.28 8.76 -11.93
N GLN A 249 -1.30 7.96 -11.60
CA GLN A 249 -2.64 8.42 -11.27
C GLN A 249 -2.64 9.20 -9.96
N CYS A 250 -3.60 10.12 -9.81
CA CYS A 250 -3.48 11.18 -8.81
C CYS A 250 -4.39 11.02 -7.59
N LEU A 251 -5.37 10.11 -7.56
CA LEU A 251 -6.43 10.21 -6.54
C LEU A 251 -6.34 9.19 -5.42
N ASN A 252 -6.04 7.93 -5.74
CA ASN A 252 -6.21 6.83 -4.79
C ASN A 252 -4.89 6.14 -4.47
N ALA A 253 -4.69 5.89 -3.18
CA ALA A 253 -3.65 5.01 -2.67
C ALA A 253 -4.28 3.67 -2.33
N THR A 254 -3.57 2.58 -2.57
CA THR A 254 -3.95 1.27 -2.06
C THR A 254 -4.05 1.33 -0.52
N GLY A 255 -5.13 0.78 0.04
CA GLY A 255 -5.46 0.98 1.46
C GLY A 255 -4.33 0.67 2.45
N HIS A 256 -3.49 -0.33 2.19
CA HIS A 256 -2.37 -0.67 3.09
C HIS A 256 -1.12 0.19 2.87
N CYS A 257 -0.91 0.78 1.69
CA CYS A 257 0.20 1.69 1.42
C CYS A 257 -0.12 3.15 1.84
N ARG A 258 -1.39 3.44 2.13
CA ARG A 258 -1.83 4.75 2.63
C ARG A 258 -1.26 5.03 4.02
N ALA A 259 -0.45 6.09 4.12
CA ALA A 259 0.15 6.57 5.36
C ALA A 259 -0.91 7.08 6.37
N PRO A 260 -0.69 6.96 7.70
CA PRO A 260 -1.68 7.29 8.73
C PRO A 260 -2.21 8.72 8.69
N GLU A 261 -1.37 9.69 8.33
CA GLU A 261 -1.75 11.11 8.22
C GLU A 261 -2.79 11.39 7.13
N LEU A 262 -3.03 10.42 6.24
CA LEU A 262 -4.02 10.50 5.18
C LEU A 262 -5.37 9.91 5.62
N ASP A 263 -5.48 9.28 6.79
CA ASP A 263 -6.73 8.65 7.22
C ASP A 263 -7.84 9.68 7.47
N GLY A 264 -9.04 9.42 6.96
CA GLY A 264 -10.20 10.32 7.14
C GLY A 264 -10.07 11.72 6.53
N ILE A 265 -8.99 12.02 5.81
CA ILE A 265 -8.71 13.32 5.19
C ILE A 265 -8.66 13.18 3.67
N GLY A 266 -9.16 14.19 2.96
CA GLY A 266 -9.12 14.27 1.50
C GLY A 266 -7.69 14.38 0.92
N GLN A 267 -7.61 14.32 -0.41
CA GLN A 267 -6.39 14.17 -1.23
C GLN A 267 -5.29 15.25 -1.05
N SER A 268 -5.48 16.27 -0.22
CA SER A 268 -4.58 17.44 -0.10
C SER A 268 -3.34 17.21 0.78
N MET A 269 -3.22 16.07 1.44
CA MET A 269 -2.15 15.78 2.42
C MET A 269 -1.05 14.84 1.89
N PHE A 270 -1.15 14.36 0.64
CA PHE A 270 -0.08 13.56 0.04
C PHE A 270 1.22 14.36 -0.01
N SER A 271 2.30 13.74 0.44
CA SER A 271 3.63 14.34 0.57
C SER A 271 4.72 13.35 0.17
N PHE A 272 5.95 13.81 -0.02
CA PHE A 272 7.08 12.91 -0.22
C PHE A 272 7.25 11.92 0.94
N ALA A 273 6.96 12.34 2.18
CA ALA A 273 7.00 11.46 3.34
C ALA A 273 5.92 10.36 3.29
N SER A 274 4.77 10.60 2.63
CA SER A 274 3.78 9.54 2.41
C SER A 274 4.26 8.48 1.42
N ASP A 275 5.03 8.86 0.38
CA ASP A 275 5.71 7.87 -0.48
C ASP A 275 6.77 7.07 0.29
N ILE A 276 7.48 7.68 1.25
CA ILE A 276 8.43 6.94 2.11
C ILE A 276 7.72 5.86 2.94
N PHE A 277 6.52 6.16 3.47
CA PHE A 277 5.70 5.15 4.12
C PHE A 277 5.36 4.00 3.16
N SER A 278 4.90 4.33 1.94
CA SER A 278 4.59 3.34 0.91
C SER A 278 5.81 2.51 0.48
N LEU A 279 7.03 3.06 0.51
CA LEU A 279 8.26 2.30 0.29
C LEU A 279 8.49 1.25 1.39
N GLY A 280 8.14 1.57 2.64
CA GLY A 280 8.12 0.60 3.74
C GLY A 280 7.13 -0.54 3.50
N THR A 281 5.93 -0.21 3.03
CA THR A 281 4.91 -1.24 2.73
C THR A 281 5.29 -2.07 1.50
N LEU A 282 5.88 -1.44 0.48
CA LEU A 282 6.42 -2.12 -0.70
C LEU A 282 7.54 -3.10 -0.33
N LEU A 283 8.45 -2.70 0.58
CA LEU A 283 9.47 -3.60 1.12
C LEU A 283 8.84 -4.83 1.78
N TRP A 284 7.73 -4.64 2.53
CA TRP A 284 7.00 -5.74 3.14
C TRP A 284 6.43 -6.70 2.07
N GLU A 285 5.81 -6.18 1.02
CA GLU A 285 5.32 -6.98 -0.12
C GLU A 285 6.45 -7.74 -0.81
N CYS A 286 7.61 -7.11 -1.02
CA CYS A 286 8.80 -7.77 -1.56
C CYS A 286 9.32 -8.89 -0.65
N CYS A 287 9.24 -8.71 0.67
CA CYS A 287 9.68 -9.71 1.64
C CYS A 287 8.74 -10.91 1.69
N PHE A 288 7.42 -10.68 1.79
CA PHE A 288 6.42 -11.72 2.05
C PHE A 288 5.62 -12.16 0.82
N TYR A 289 5.83 -11.55 -0.36
CA TYR A 289 5.21 -11.90 -1.65
C TYR A 289 3.70 -12.18 -1.51
N ASN A 290 3.04 -11.27 -0.81
CA ASN A 290 1.62 -11.29 -0.50
C ASN A 290 1.10 -9.86 -0.50
N TYR A 291 -0.21 -9.76 -0.70
CA TYR A 291 -0.93 -8.53 -0.45
C TYR A 291 -1.31 -8.51 1.03
N PRO A 292 -0.84 -7.54 1.83
CA PRO A 292 -1.20 -7.48 3.23
C PRO A 292 -2.70 -7.33 3.36
N THR A 293 -3.24 -8.07 4.31
CA THR A 293 -4.66 -8.08 4.63
C THR A 293 -5.18 -6.66 4.89
N ASN A 294 -4.52 -5.94 5.78
CA ASN A 294 -4.75 -4.52 6.06
C ASN A 294 -3.45 -3.91 6.62
N ARG A 295 -3.45 -2.59 6.83
CA ARG A 295 -2.30 -1.86 7.36
C ARG A 295 -1.89 -2.34 8.76
N GLN A 296 -2.83 -2.64 9.65
CA GLN A 296 -2.51 -3.08 11.02
C GLN A 296 -1.78 -4.43 11.03
N VAL A 297 -2.22 -5.40 10.23
CA VAL A 297 -1.55 -6.70 10.09
C VAL A 297 -0.11 -6.51 9.58
N LEU A 298 0.09 -5.62 8.60
CA LEU A 298 1.43 -5.29 8.10
C LEU A 298 2.33 -4.67 9.17
N LEU A 299 1.83 -3.67 9.91
CA LEU A 299 2.60 -2.94 10.92
C LEU A 299 2.98 -3.82 12.12
N ASP A 300 2.10 -4.73 12.53
CA ASP A 300 2.38 -5.66 13.63
C ASP A 300 3.31 -6.81 13.23
N ASN A 301 3.54 -7.02 11.93
CA ASN A 301 4.33 -8.11 11.40
C ASN A 301 5.46 -7.59 10.50
N PRO A 302 6.42 -6.81 11.05
CA PRO A 302 7.50 -6.24 10.25
C PRO A 302 8.34 -7.35 9.59
N PRO A 303 8.99 -7.07 8.44
CA PRO A 303 9.95 -7.98 7.86
C PRO A 303 11.05 -8.34 8.87
N PRO A 304 11.62 -9.55 8.81
CA PRO A 304 12.77 -9.88 9.63
C PRO A 304 14.00 -9.08 9.19
N PRO A 305 15.07 -9.02 10.02
CA PRO A 305 16.36 -8.55 9.54
C PRO A 305 16.81 -9.30 8.27
N PRO A 306 17.55 -8.63 7.37
CA PRO A 306 18.16 -7.31 7.56
C PRO A 306 17.22 -6.12 7.28
N PHE A 307 15.98 -6.36 6.85
CA PHE A 307 15.07 -5.30 6.41
C PHE A 307 14.20 -4.69 7.51
N ARG A 308 14.20 -5.28 8.71
CA ARG A 308 13.36 -4.86 9.84
C ARG A 308 13.50 -3.37 10.16
N ASP A 309 14.72 -2.89 10.29
CA ASP A 309 14.96 -1.51 10.75
C ASP A 309 14.63 -0.49 9.65
N ILE A 310 14.82 -0.87 8.38
CA ILE A 310 14.38 -0.07 7.22
C ILE A 310 12.86 0.07 7.23
N PHE A 311 12.14 -1.05 7.37
CA PHE A 311 10.68 -1.04 7.44
C PHE A 311 10.20 -0.13 8.56
N LEU A 312 10.72 -0.31 9.77
CA LEU A 312 10.33 0.47 10.94
C LEU A 312 10.61 1.97 10.74
N ALA A 313 11.74 2.35 10.13
CA ALA A 313 12.04 3.75 9.83
C ALA A 313 11.06 4.35 8.80
N CYS A 314 10.70 3.61 7.76
CA CYS A 314 9.74 4.07 6.76
C CYS A 314 8.31 4.21 7.31
N THR A 315 7.90 3.29 8.19
CA THR A 315 6.50 3.21 8.68
C THR A 315 6.27 3.94 9.99
N GLN A 316 7.01 5.02 10.27
CA GLN A 316 6.74 5.87 11.43
C GLN A 316 5.37 6.56 11.30
N GLU A 317 4.67 6.68 12.43
CA GLU A 317 3.35 7.32 12.50
C GLU A 317 3.44 8.79 12.06
N MET A 318 4.39 9.53 12.64
CA MET A 318 4.68 10.91 12.29
C MET A 318 5.50 10.98 11.00
N SER A 319 5.05 11.79 10.05
CA SER A 319 5.66 11.91 8.72
C SER A 319 7.10 12.46 8.75
N GLU A 320 7.39 13.34 9.70
CA GLU A 320 8.68 14.01 9.91
C GLU A 320 9.76 13.09 10.48
N ASP A 321 9.36 11.96 11.08
CA ASP A 321 10.27 10.96 11.65
C ASP A 321 10.74 9.93 10.60
N ARG A 322 10.16 9.97 9.38
CA ARG A 322 10.53 9.08 8.27
C ARG A 322 11.82 9.56 7.60
N PRO A 323 12.69 8.65 7.11
CA PRO A 323 13.93 9.03 6.47
C PRO A 323 13.70 9.74 5.14
N THR A 324 14.65 10.59 4.73
CA THR A 324 14.75 11.05 3.35
C THR A 324 15.15 9.90 2.41
N LEU A 325 14.93 10.05 1.09
CA LEU A 325 15.39 9.04 0.11
C LEU A 325 16.90 8.78 0.18
N SER A 326 17.71 9.82 0.45
CA SER A 326 19.17 9.67 0.60
C SER A 326 19.51 8.80 1.81
N GLN A 327 18.91 9.08 2.97
CA GLN A 327 19.11 8.27 4.18
C GLN A 327 18.62 6.84 3.97
N LEU A 328 17.45 6.67 3.35
CA LEU A 328 16.88 5.36 3.06
C LEU A 328 17.80 4.53 2.14
N ARG A 329 18.39 5.16 1.11
CA ARG A 329 19.40 4.52 0.24
C ARG A 329 20.60 4.04 1.04
N GLU A 330 21.13 4.86 1.96
CA GLU A 330 22.26 4.47 2.82
C GLU A 330 21.92 3.26 3.69
N MET A 331 20.70 3.19 4.22
CA MET A 331 20.24 2.03 4.98
C MET A 331 20.25 0.75 4.13
N TYR A 332 19.77 0.82 2.87
CA TYR A 332 19.83 -0.34 1.96
C TYR A 332 21.25 -0.72 1.56
N VAL A 333 22.16 0.25 1.40
CA VAL A 333 23.58 -0.03 1.09
C VAL A 333 24.24 -0.80 2.24
N ALA A 334 23.85 -0.51 3.49
CA ALA A 334 24.37 -1.15 4.70
C ALA A 334 23.84 -2.58 4.96
N VAL A 335 22.72 -2.96 4.33
CA VAL A 335 22.20 -4.35 4.31
C VAL A 335 23.09 -5.26 3.50
#